data_AF-A0A7L1H0C2-F1
#
_entry.id   AF-A0A7L1H0C2-F1
#
_cell.length_a   1.000
_cell.length_b   1.000
_cell.length_c   1.000
_cell.angle_alpha   90.00
_cell.angle_beta   90.00
_cell.angle_gamma   90.00
#
_symmetry.space_group_name_H-M   'P 1'
#
loop_
_entity.id
_entity.type
_entity.pdbx_description
1 polymer ?
#
loop_
_entity_poly.entity_id
_entity_poly.type
_entity_poly.pdbx_seq_one_letter_code
_entity_poly.pdbx_strand_id
1 'polypeptide(L)'
;GPPGGDCQAYHFSPAPPFRVVLLDAYDLSTLGREPDSPRYRESLRLLREKNPNDNLNSPAGLQEPQFVEFNGGFGQAQLDWFNEVLKLSDENQEKVIVTGHLPIHPDASDRVSLAWDYQDALSVIHSHQCVVCFLAGHLHVGGYCLDSHGVHHLTLEGVIETPAESNAFGTIYVYKDKMILKGRGRISDRVMHF
;
A
#
# COMPACT_ATOMS: atom_id res chain seq x y z
N GLY A 1 -3.00 9.14 15.04
CA GLY A 1 -3.16 9.38 13.60
C GLY A 1 -2.09 10.34 13.13
N PRO A 2 -1.84 10.41 11.82
CA PRO A 2 -0.97 11.44 11.23
C PRO A 2 -1.55 12.85 11.41
N PRO A 3 -0.75 13.90 11.15
CA PRO A 3 -1.23 15.29 11.20
C PRO A 3 -2.18 15.58 10.02
N GLY A 4 -3.47 15.71 10.32
CA GLY A 4 -4.51 16.13 9.36
C GLY A 4 -5.83 15.41 9.60
N GLY A 5 -6.92 16.15 9.83
CA GLY A 5 -8.21 15.60 10.25
C GLY A 5 -8.86 14.63 9.27
N ASP A 6 -8.43 14.64 8.00
CA ASP A 6 -9.05 13.86 6.92
C ASP A 6 -8.18 12.69 6.41
N CYS A 7 -7.04 12.39 7.06
CA CYS A 7 -6.20 11.24 6.71
C CYS A 7 -6.60 10.02 7.56
N GLN A 8 -6.91 8.89 6.91
CA GLN A 8 -7.42 7.68 7.57
C GLN A 8 -6.33 6.67 7.95
N ALA A 9 -5.13 7.14 8.28
CA ALA A 9 -4.01 6.27 8.67
C ALA A 9 -3.92 6.07 10.20
N TYR A 10 -3.61 4.85 10.62
CA TYR A 10 -3.45 4.51 12.04
C TYR A 10 -2.57 3.27 12.23
N HIS A 11 -2.18 3.02 13.47
CA HIS A 11 -1.41 1.84 13.84
C HIS A 11 -1.87 1.29 15.19
N PHE A 12 -1.67 0.00 15.41
CA PHE A 12 -2.00 -0.67 16.67
C PHE A 12 -1.13 -1.91 16.85
N SER A 13 -1.02 -2.42 18.09
CA SER A 13 -0.32 -3.68 18.38
C SER A 13 -1.34 -4.76 18.75
N PRO A 14 -1.61 -5.74 17.86
CA PRO A 14 -2.56 -6.82 18.17
C PRO A 14 -2.00 -7.83 19.16
N ALA A 15 -0.69 -8.07 19.13
CA ALA A 15 0.02 -8.96 20.04
C ALA A 15 1.53 -8.64 19.98
N PRO A 16 2.27 -8.61 21.10
CA PRO A 16 3.72 -8.45 21.06
C PRO A 16 4.42 -9.62 20.32
N PRO A 17 5.52 -9.37 19.58
CA PRO A 17 6.14 -8.07 19.27
C PRO A 17 5.64 -7.48 17.93
N PHE A 18 4.36 -7.61 17.59
CA PHE A 18 3.84 -7.18 16.29
C PHE A 18 3.12 -5.84 16.35
N ARG A 19 3.27 -5.07 15.28
CA ARG A 19 2.52 -3.86 15.00
C ARG A 19 1.90 -3.95 13.61
N VAL A 20 0.68 -3.44 13.49
CA VAL A 20 0.01 -3.24 12.22
C VAL A 20 -0.10 -1.74 11.97
N VAL A 21 0.24 -1.31 10.76
CA VAL A 21 0.11 0.08 10.30
C VAL A 21 -0.78 0.10 9.06
N LEU A 22 -1.91 0.80 9.13
CA LEU A 22 -2.74 1.12 7.97
C LEU A 22 -2.36 2.49 7.43
N LEU A 23 -2.01 2.53 6.14
CA LEU A 23 -1.79 3.74 5.37
C LEU A 23 -3.01 4.08 4.51
N ASP A 24 -3.31 5.37 4.43
CA ASP A 24 -4.30 5.95 3.53
C ASP A 24 -3.62 6.25 2.18
N ALA A 25 -3.79 5.33 1.23
CA ALA A 25 -3.22 5.44 -0.11
C ALA A 25 -3.94 6.46 -1.01
N TYR A 26 -4.96 7.15 -0.49
CA TYR A 26 -5.68 8.23 -1.17
C TYR A 26 -5.56 9.56 -0.39
N ASP A 27 -4.57 9.68 0.49
CA ASP A 27 -4.35 10.93 1.20
C ASP A 27 -4.00 12.08 0.23
N LEU A 28 -3.22 11.77 -0.81
CA LEU A 28 -3.13 12.54 -2.05
C LEU A 28 -4.01 11.90 -3.12
N SER A 29 -5.18 12.47 -3.38
CA SER A 29 -6.12 11.99 -4.39
C SER A 29 -7.15 13.05 -4.78
N THR A 30 -7.70 12.93 -5.99
CA THR A 30 -8.92 13.64 -6.39
C THR A 30 -10.19 12.89 -5.98
N LEU A 31 -10.10 11.61 -5.61
CA LEU A 31 -11.22 10.79 -5.14
C LEU A 31 -11.43 10.99 -3.63
N GLY A 32 -12.71 10.95 -3.21
CA GLY A 32 -13.06 10.98 -1.78
C GLY A 32 -12.74 12.30 -1.06
N ARG A 33 -12.51 13.38 -1.82
CA ARG A 33 -12.20 14.73 -1.30
C ARG A 33 -13.21 15.76 -1.84
N GLU A 34 -13.49 16.76 -1.01
CA GLU A 34 -14.27 17.93 -1.46
C GLU A 34 -13.48 18.72 -2.53
N PRO A 35 -14.09 19.07 -3.68
CA PRO A 35 -13.41 19.74 -4.79
C PRO A 35 -12.70 21.06 -4.42
N ASP A 36 -13.21 21.78 -3.41
CA ASP A 36 -12.64 23.06 -2.98
C ASP A 36 -11.52 22.91 -1.93
N SER A 37 -11.33 21.69 -1.41
CA SER A 37 -10.30 21.43 -0.39
C SER A 37 -8.89 21.71 -0.93
N PRO A 38 -7.98 22.21 -0.09
CA PRO A 38 -6.58 22.40 -0.48
C PRO A 38 -5.94 21.10 -1.00
N ARG A 39 -6.24 19.96 -0.35
CA ARG A 39 -5.72 18.64 -0.73
C ARG A 39 -6.21 18.17 -2.11
N TYR A 40 -7.49 18.39 -2.43
CA TYR A 40 -8.01 18.06 -3.77
C TYR A 40 -7.28 18.88 -4.84
N ARG A 41 -7.14 20.20 -4.63
CA ARG A 41 -6.49 21.10 -5.60
C ARG A 41 -5.01 20.76 -5.80
N GLU A 42 -4.31 20.42 -4.73
CA GLU A 42 -2.92 19.96 -4.79
C GLU A 42 -2.79 18.64 -5.56
N SER A 43 -3.64 17.67 -5.23
CA SER A 43 -3.67 16.34 -5.87
C SER A 43 -4.01 16.44 -7.36
N LEU A 44 -5.02 17.25 -7.72
CA LEU A 44 -5.39 17.49 -9.11
C LEU A 44 -4.27 18.16 -9.90
N ARG A 45 -3.56 19.12 -9.29
CA ARG A 45 -2.41 19.78 -9.93
C ARG A 45 -1.30 18.77 -10.22
N LEU A 46 -0.92 17.94 -9.24
CA LEU A 46 0.08 16.90 -9.42
C LEU A 46 -0.34 15.90 -10.50
N LEU A 47 -1.59 15.42 -10.45
CA LEU A 47 -2.12 14.48 -11.43
C LEU A 47 -2.11 15.09 -12.85
N ARG A 48 -2.53 16.35 -13.02
CA ARG A 48 -2.51 17.04 -14.32
C ARG A 48 -1.12 17.33 -14.85
N GLU A 49 -0.14 17.55 -13.97
CA GLU A 49 1.26 17.70 -14.37
C GLU A 49 1.82 16.40 -14.96
N LYS A 50 1.45 15.26 -14.37
CA LYS A 50 1.94 13.93 -14.77
C LYS A 50 1.11 13.26 -15.85
N ASN A 51 -0.17 13.61 -15.96
CA ASN A 51 -1.14 13.03 -16.87
C ASN A 51 -1.82 14.11 -17.74
N PRO A 52 -1.33 14.33 -18.98
CA PRO A 52 -1.90 15.32 -19.89
C PRO A 52 -3.17 14.84 -20.60
N ASN A 53 -3.65 13.62 -20.33
CA ASN A 53 -4.83 13.06 -21.01
C ASN A 53 -6.11 13.78 -20.56
N ASP A 54 -7.08 13.90 -21.46
CA ASP A 54 -8.42 14.40 -21.11
C ASP A 54 -9.11 13.47 -20.12
N ASN A 55 -9.05 12.16 -20.39
CA ASN A 55 -9.46 11.11 -19.46
C ASN A 55 -8.30 10.78 -18.51
N LEU A 56 -8.38 11.26 -17.28
CA LEU A 56 -7.36 11.05 -16.25
C LEU A 56 -7.26 9.58 -15.77
N ASN A 57 -8.20 8.71 -16.13
CA ASN A 57 -8.08 7.27 -15.89
C ASN A 57 -7.25 6.55 -16.97
N SER A 58 -6.84 7.24 -18.04
CA SER A 58 -6.03 6.64 -19.09
C SER A 58 -4.53 6.72 -18.76
N PRO A 59 -3.81 5.59 -18.68
CA PRO A 59 -2.36 5.56 -18.55
C PRO A 59 -1.63 5.66 -19.91
N ALA A 60 -2.36 5.75 -21.02
CA ALA A 60 -1.78 5.71 -22.36
C ALA A 60 -0.83 6.89 -22.57
N GLY A 61 0.40 6.58 -23.02
CA GLY A 61 1.43 7.58 -23.33
C GLY A 61 2.16 8.16 -22.13
N LEU A 62 1.82 7.76 -20.90
CA LEU A 62 2.49 8.26 -19.69
C LEU A 62 3.86 7.59 -19.51
N GLN A 63 4.86 8.39 -19.10
CA GLN A 63 6.16 7.85 -18.65
C GLN A 63 6.03 7.16 -17.28
N GLU A 64 5.17 7.72 -16.43
CA GLU A 64 4.84 7.24 -15.10
C GLU A 64 3.35 6.82 -15.10
N PRO A 65 3.06 5.58 -15.54
CA PRO A 65 1.69 5.14 -15.83
C PRO A 65 0.79 5.05 -14.60
N GLN A 66 1.37 5.14 -13.40
CA GLN A 66 0.63 5.14 -12.14
C GLN A 66 -0.10 6.45 -11.83
N PHE A 67 0.22 7.55 -12.52
CA PHE A 67 -0.46 8.84 -12.36
C PHE A 67 -1.80 8.87 -13.09
N VAL A 68 -2.75 8.07 -12.61
CA VAL A 68 -4.13 7.99 -13.08
C VAL A 68 -5.09 8.30 -11.94
N GLU A 69 -6.29 8.75 -12.28
CA GLU A 69 -7.30 9.24 -11.32
C GLU A 69 -7.82 8.15 -10.37
N PHE A 70 -7.83 6.89 -10.77
CA PHE A 70 -8.22 5.78 -9.89
C PHE A 70 -7.16 5.41 -8.83
N ASN A 71 -5.99 6.05 -8.87
CA ASN A 71 -4.93 5.93 -7.87
C ASN A 71 -4.86 7.16 -6.97
N GLY A 72 -3.87 7.14 -6.08
CA GLY A 72 -3.53 8.22 -5.17
C GLY A 72 -2.14 7.99 -4.60
N GLY A 73 -1.78 8.80 -3.61
CA GLY A 73 -0.53 8.70 -2.87
C GLY A 73 -0.73 8.95 -1.38
N PHE A 74 0.37 8.84 -0.63
CA PHE A 74 0.38 8.95 0.83
C PHE A 74 0.62 10.38 1.30
N GLY A 75 1.45 11.14 0.57
CA GLY A 75 1.82 12.51 0.91
C GLY A 75 2.79 12.62 2.09
N GLN A 76 3.56 13.72 2.09
CA GLN A 76 4.70 13.89 2.98
C GLN A 76 4.33 13.77 4.47
N ALA A 77 3.24 14.42 4.90
CA ALA A 77 2.85 14.42 6.32
C ALA A 77 2.50 13.01 6.85
N GLN A 78 1.93 12.16 5.98
CA GLN A 78 1.66 10.77 6.35
C GLN A 78 2.94 9.94 6.35
N LEU A 79 3.83 10.13 5.38
CA LEU A 79 5.12 9.43 5.30
C LEU A 79 6.05 9.80 6.46
N ASP A 80 6.07 11.06 6.89
CA ASP A 80 6.81 11.51 8.08
C ASP A 80 6.27 10.85 9.34
N TRP A 81 4.95 10.82 9.49
CA TRP A 81 4.30 10.12 10.61
C TRP A 81 4.62 8.61 10.59
N PHE A 82 4.57 7.99 9.41
CA PHE A 82 4.86 6.58 9.23
C PHE A 82 6.32 6.27 9.61
N ASN A 83 7.27 7.10 9.19
CA ASN A 83 8.67 7.00 9.58
C ASN A 83 8.86 7.04 11.10
N GLU A 84 8.17 7.93 11.82
CA GLU A 84 8.25 7.96 13.29
C GLU A 84 7.65 6.71 13.95
N VAL A 85 6.59 6.14 13.39
CA VAL A 85 6.03 4.85 13.85
C VAL A 85 7.02 3.71 13.65
N LEU A 86 7.70 3.66 12.50
CA LEU A 86 8.70 2.63 12.22
C LEU A 86 9.95 2.78 13.08
N LYS A 87 10.41 4.01 13.31
CA LYS A 87 11.52 4.28 14.23
C LYS A 87 11.24 3.75 15.65
N LEU A 88 10.05 4.03 16.18
CA LEU A 88 9.61 3.47 17.46
C LEU A 88 9.55 1.93 17.43
N SER A 89 9.16 1.36 16.30
CA SER A 89 9.05 -0.09 16.14
C SER A 89 10.43 -0.76 16.10
N ASP A 90 11.41 -0.15 15.42
CA ASP A 90 12.81 -0.59 15.44
C ASP A 90 13.39 -0.57 16.86
N GLU A 91 13.20 0.53 17.59
CA GLU A 91 13.67 0.69 18.98
C GLU A 91 13.09 -0.38 19.92
N ASN A 92 11.85 -0.79 19.67
CA ASN A 92 11.15 -1.83 20.45
C ASN A 92 11.33 -3.24 19.89
N GLN A 93 12.14 -3.41 18.83
CA GLN A 93 12.36 -4.69 18.14
C GLN A 93 11.06 -5.37 17.69
N GLU A 94 10.10 -4.56 17.25
CA GLU A 94 8.81 -5.01 16.75
C GLU A 94 8.94 -5.51 15.30
N LYS A 95 7.93 -6.28 14.88
CA LYS A 95 7.71 -6.67 13.49
C LYS A 95 6.46 -5.97 12.96
N VAL A 96 6.64 -5.17 11.93
CA VAL A 96 5.61 -4.30 11.37
C VAL A 96 5.03 -4.91 10.10
N ILE A 97 3.72 -5.10 10.12
CA ILE A 97 2.92 -5.42 8.93
C ILE A 97 2.23 -4.12 8.51
N VAL A 98 2.57 -3.64 7.33
CA VAL A 98 1.99 -2.44 6.73
C VAL A 98 0.87 -2.87 5.80
N THR A 99 -0.19 -2.09 5.71
CA THR A 99 -1.31 -2.34 4.79
C THR A 99 -1.78 -1.01 4.19
N GLY A 100 -2.03 -1.01 2.89
CA GLY A 100 -2.61 0.12 2.15
C GLY A 100 -3.41 -0.42 0.97
N HIS A 101 -4.34 0.37 0.42
CA HIS A 101 -5.13 -0.14 -0.72
C HIS A 101 -4.27 -0.35 -1.98
N LEU A 102 -3.41 0.63 -2.29
CA LEU A 102 -2.55 0.62 -3.47
C LEU A 102 -1.23 -0.10 -3.19
N PRO A 103 -0.76 -1.00 -4.08
CA PRO A 103 0.56 -1.59 -3.99
C PRO A 103 1.66 -0.55 -4.18
N ILE A 104 2.83 -0.83 -3.61
CA ILE A 104 3.99 0.07 -3.69
C ILE A 104 5.22 -0.57 -4.33
N HIS A 105 5.23 -1.87 -4.61
CA HIS A 105 6.40 -2.53 -5.22
C HIS A 105 6.09 -2.97 -6.66
N PRO A 106 6.89 -2.57 -7.66
CA PRO A 106 6.65 -2.91 -9.07
C PRO A 106 6.58 -4.42 -9.37
N ASP A 107 7.31 -5.25 -8.62
CA ASP A 107 7.28 -6.72 -8.80
C ASP A 107 6.10 -7.41 -8.09
N ALA A 108 5.33 -6.67 -7.28
CA ALA A 108 4.09 -7.15 -6.65
C ALA A 108 2.84 -6.46 -7.25
N SER A 109 3.00 -5.77 -8.38
CA SER A 109 1.93 -5.05 -9.07
C SER A 109 2.17 -5.02 -10.59
N ASP A 110 1.24 -4.46 -11.37
CA ASP A 110 1.60 -3.83 -12.62
C ASP A 110 2.06 -2.37 -12.36
N ARG A 111 2.63 -1.71 -13.36
CA ARG A 111 3.11 -0.33 -13.22
C ARG A 111 1.99 0.71 -13.11
N VAL A 112 0.77 0.38 -13.51
CA VAL A 112 -0.38 1.30 -13.53
C VAL A 112 -1.02 1.37 -12.15
N SER A 113 -1.12 0.26 -11.42
CA SER A 113 -1.80 0.15 -10.13
C SER A 113 -0.98 0.61 -8.92
N LEU A 114 0.23 1.12 -9.11
CA LEU A 114 1.08 1.61 -8.02
C LEU A 114 0.55 2.91 -7.40
N ALA A 115 0.83 3.14 -6.12
CA ALA A 115 0.65 4.47 -5.52
C ALA A 115 1.49 5.53 -6.26
N TRP A 116 1.03 6.78 -6.34
CA TRP A 116 1.71 7.87 -7.04
C TRP A 116 3.13 8.08 -6.54
N ASP A 117 3.30 8.11 -5.21
CA ASP A 117 4.54 8.31 -4.46
C ASP A 117 5.07 6.99 -3.88
N TYR A 118 4.86 5.86 -4.58
CA TYR A 118 5.30 4.53 -4.12
C TYR A 118 6.80 4.46 -3.79
N GLN A 119 7.63 5.21 -4.52
CA GLN A 119 9.08 5.25 -4.30
C GLN A 119 9.43 5.87 -2.95
N ASP A 120 8.70 6.91 -2.54
CA ASP A 120 8.90 7.56 -1.25
C ASP A 120 8.46 6.63 -0.11
N ALA A 121 7.32 5.93 -0.27
CA ALA A 121 6.88 4.91 0.68
C ALA A 121 7.87 3.74 0.82
N LEU A 122 8.43 3.25 -0.30
CA LEU A 122 9.50 2.24 -0.28
C LEU A 122 10.76 2.78 0.40
N SER A 123 11.16 4.02 0.14
CA SER A 123 12.33 4.63 0.77
C SER A 123 12.19 4.72 2.29
N VAL A 124 10.99 5.05 2.79
CA VAL A 124 10.71 5.01 4.23
C VAL A 124 10.85 3.58 4.75
N ILE A 125 10.18 2.60 4.13
CA ILE A 125 10.26 1.18 4.54
C ILE A 125 11.72 0.68 4.56
N HIS A 126 12.50 0.96 3.53
CA HIS A 126 13.89 0.49 3.39
C HIS A 126 14.86 1.15 4.37
N SER A 127 14.45 2.24 5.03
CA SER A 127 15.22 2.89 6.10
C SER A 127 15.07 2.21 7.47
N HIS A 128 14.18 1.21 7.57
CA HIS A 128 13.84 0.50 8.81
C HIS A 128 14.02 -1.01 8.66
N GLN A 129 14.26 -1.71 9.77
CA GLN A 129 14.44 -3.17 9.78
C GLN A 129 13.21 -3.91 10.31
N CYS A 130 12.32 -3.20 11.00
CA CYS A 130 11.12 -3.78 11.61
C CYS A 130 10.04 -4.18 10.59
N VAL A 131 10.04 -3.64 9.36
CA VAL A 131 8.99 -3.94 8.38
C VAL A 131 9.20 -5.33 7.78
N VAL A 132 8.21 -6.21 7.94
CA VAL A 132 8.27 -7.59 7.42
C VAL A 132 7.36 -7.81 6.22
N CYS A 133 6.31 -7.00 6.07
CA CYS A 133 5.37 -7.15 4.96
C CYS A 133 4.57 -5.88 4.67
N PHE A 134 4.30 -5.64 3.39
CA PHE A 134 3.29 -4.71 2.90
C PHE A 134 2.15 -5.48 2.22
N LEU A 135 0.93 -5.31 2.72
CA LEU A 135 -0.29 -5.90 2.18
C LEU A 135 -1.05 -4.87 1.34
N ALA A 136 -1.44 -5.25 0.13
CA ALA A 136 -2.20 -4.42 -0.79
C ALA A 136 -3.38 -5.15 -1.43
N GLY A 137 -4.26 -4.38 -2.08
CA GLY A 137 -5.28 -4.87 -2.99
C GLY A 137 -5.14 -4.13 -4.32
N HIS A 138 -6.25 -3.58 -4.81
CA HIS A 138 -6.34 -2.73 -6.01
C HIS A 138 -6.03 -3.45 -7.34
N LEU A 139 -4.88 -4.12 -7.47
CA LEU A 139 -4.58 -4.99 -8.59
C LEU A 139 -5.31 -6.33 -8.44
N HIS A 140 -6.45 -6.47 -9.09
CA HIS A 140 -7.32 -7.63 -8.91
C HIS A 140 -6.73 -8.96 -9.39
N VAL A 141 -5.71 -8.96 -10.25
CA VAL A 141 -4.98 -10.18 -10.64
C VAL A 141 -4.06 -10.70 -9.51
N GLY A 142 -3.75 -9.87 -8.52
CA GLY A 142 -2.84 -10.18 -7.42
C GLY A 142 -1.37 -10.05 -7.81
N GLY A 143 -0.49 -10.13 -6.82
CA GLY A 143 0.95 -10.00 -7.02
C GLY A 143 1.74 -10.32 -5.76
N TYR A 144 2.99 -10.76 -5.93
CA TYR A 144 3.86 -11.02 -4.79
C TYR A 144 5.33 -10.91 -5.18
N CYS A 145 6.11 -10.28 -4.30
CA CYS A 145 7.56 -10.38 -4.31
C CYS A 145 8.13 -10.33 -2.88
N LEU A 146 9.37 -10.83 -2.74
CA LEU A 146 10.23 -10.53 -1.60
C LEU A 146 11.29 -9.56 -2.13
N ASP A 147 11.35 -8.36 -1.57
CA ASP A 147 12.31 -7.36 -2.04
C ASP A 147 13.72 -7.59 -1.47
N SER A 148 14.70 -6.82 -1.97
CA SER A 148 16.10 -6.94 -1.57
C SER A 148 16.38 -6.57 -0.11
N HIS A 149 15.43 -5.96 0.59
CA HIS A 149 15.52 -5.56 2.00
C HIS A 149 14.83 -6.59 2.92
N GLY A 150 14.33 -7.69 2.37
CA GLY A 150 13.64 -8.73 3.14
C GLY A 150 12.16 -8.44 3.41
N VAL A 151 11.57 -7.46 2.73
CA VAL A 151 10.15 -7.12 2.91
C VAL A 151 9.28 -7.89 1.92
N HIS A 152 8.27 -8.57 2.44
CA HIS A 152 7.26 -9.24 1.62
C HIS A 152 6.22 -8.23 1.11
N HIS A 153 6.10 -8.05 -0.20
CA HIS A 153 5.01 -7.28 -0.80
C HIS A 153 3.98 -8.26 -1.34
N LEU A 154 2.75 -8.20 -0.83
CA LEU A 154 1.66 -9.09 -1.20
C LEU A 154 0.42 -8.29 -1.59
N THR A 155 0.06 -8.38 -2.86
CA THR A 155 -1.16 -7.82 -3.41
C THR A 155 -2.20 -8.91 -3.59
N LEU A 156 -3.33 -8.78 -2.89
CA LEU A 156 -4.39 -9.79 -2.85
C LEU A 156 -5.30 -9.70 -4.08
N GLU A 157 -5.69 -10.85 -4.60
CA GLU A 157 -6.63 -10.96 -5.71
C GLU A 157 -8.01 -10.37 -5.35
N GLY A 158 -8.62 -9.71 -6.34
CA GLY A 158 -9.90 -9.03 -6.15
C GLY A 158 -11.09 -10.00 -6.19
N VAL A 159 -11.96 -9.91 -5.17
CA VAL A 159 -13.23 -10.67 -5.13
C VAL A 159 -14.10 -10.37 -6.35
N ILE A 160 -14.13 -9.12 -6.81
CA ILE A 160 -15.01 -8.66 -7.89
C ILE A 160 -14.75 -9.34 -9.25
N GLU A 161 -13.51 -9.74 -9.53
CA GLU A 161 -13.12 -10.45 -10.76
C GLU A 161 -13.06 -11.97 -10.55
N THR A 162 -13.52 -12.46 -9.41
CA THR A 162 -13.50 -13.88 -9.09
C THR A 162 -14.77 -14.57 -9.60
N PRO A 163 -14.66 -15.65 -10.38
CA PRO A 163 -15.83 -16.43 -10.82
C PRO A 163 -16.65 -16.97 -9.64
N ALA A 164 -17.95 -17.18 -9.83
CA ALA A 164 -18.88 -17.59 -8.78
C ALA A 164 -18.54 -18.96 -8.17
N GLU A 165 -17.84 -19.82 -8.91
CA GLU A 165 -17.34 -21.13 -8.50
C GLU A 165 -15.99 -21.09 -7.76
N SER A 166 -15.42 -19.91 -7.54
CA SER A 166 -14.13 -19.70 -6.87
C SER A 166 -14.25 -18.74 -5.68
N ASN A 167 -13.12 -18.38 -5.07
CA ASN A 167 -13.03 -17.46 -3.93
C ASN A 167 -11.76 -16.60 -4.05
N ALA A 168 -11.70 -15.48 -3.32
CA ALA A 168 -10.50 -14.67 -3.20
C ALA A 168 -10.38 -14.07 -1.78
N PHE A 169 -10.06 -14.92 -0.81
CA PHE A 169 -9.78 -14.51 0.57
C PHE A 169 -8.79 -15.49 1.23
N GLY A 170 -8.31 -15.16 2.43
CA GLY A 170 -7.43 -16.06 3.17
C GLY A 170 -7.27 -15.69 4.64
N THR A 171 -6.48 -16.48 5.35
CA THR A 171 -6.10 -16.24 6.75
C THR A 171 -4.59 -16.22 6.87
N ILE A 172 -4.04 -15.15 7.46
CA ILE A 172 -2.62 -15.05 7.78
C ILE A 172 -2.41 -15.44 9.24
N TYR A 173 -1.63 -16.50 9.45
CA TYR A 173 -1.16 -16.93 10.75
C TYR A 173 0.23 -16.35 11.01
N VAL A 174 0.36 -15.56 12.07
CA VAL A 174 1.61 -14.87 12.42
C VAL A 174 2.32 -15.63 13.53
N TYR A 175 3.55 -16.07 13.26
CA TYR A 175 4.44 -16.77 14.19
C TYR A 175 5.65 -15.90 14.50
N LYS A 176 6.54 -16.34 15.39
CA LYS A 176 7.75 -15.58 15.75
C LYS A 176 8.71 -15.39 14.57
N ASP A 177 8.79 -16.35 13.65
CA ASP A 177 9.78 -16.46 12.58
C ASP A 177 9.21 -16.29 11.17
N LYS A 178 7.88 -16.25 11.03
CA LYS A 178 7.21 -16.21 9.73
C LYS A 178 5.74 -15.84 9.83
N MET A 179 5.17 -15.53 8.67
CA MET A 179 3.73 -15.56 8.42
C MET A 179 3.37 -16.70 7.47
N ILE A 180 2.20 -17.31 7.69
CA ILE A 180 1.63 -18.31 6.79
C ILE A 180 0.28 -17.81 6.31
N LEU A 181 0.17 -17.53 5.02
CA LEU A 181 -1.10 -17.29 4.34
C LEU A 181 -1.73 -18.63 3.96
N LYS A 182 -2.96 -18.86 4.42
CA LYS A 182 -3.84 -19.92 3.96
C LYS A 182 -4.92 -19.31 3.07
N GLY A 183 -4.74 -19.44 1.77
CA GLY A 183 -5.59 -18.82 0.76
C GLY A 183 -6.75 -19.71 0.34
N ARG A 184 -7.78 -19.10 -0.27
CA ARG A 184 -8.95 -19.77 -0.83
C ARG A 184 -9.20 -19.29 -2.25
N GLY A 185 -9.44 -20.23 -3.15
CA GLY A 185 -9.69 -19.99 -4.56
C GLY A 185 -8.44 -19.42 -5.25
N ARG A 186 -8.51 -18.17 -5.70
CA ARG A 186 -7.44 -17.48 -6.43
C ARG A 186 -6.23 -17.15 -5.54
N ILE A 187 -6.45 -16.94 -4.24
CA ILE A 187 -5.36 -16.66 -3.30
C ILE A 187 -4.62 -17.95 -3.00
N SER A 188 -3.34 -18.01 -3.33
CA SER A 188 -2.48 -19.16 -3.06
C SER A 188 -1.94 -19.17 -1.63
N ASP A 189 -1.73 -20.37 -1.08
CA ASP A 189 -1.00 -20.53 0.18
C ASP A 189 0.42 -19.95 0.05
N ARG A 190 0.92 -19.32 1.12
CA ARG A 190 2.27 -18.74 1.13
C ARG A 190 2.91 -18.83 2.50
N VAL A 191 4.22 -19.04 2.51
CA VAL A 191 5.06 -18.90 3.71
C VAL A 191 6.00 -17.72 3.50
N MET A 192 6.03 -16.80 4.44
CA MET A 192 6.78 -15.54 4.40
C MET A 192 7.67 -15.48 5.64
N HIS A 193 8.97 -15.73 5.48
CA HIS A 193 9.92 -15.80 6.59
C HIS A 193 10.49 -14.41 6.88
N PHE A 194 10.62 -14.09 8.17
CA PHE A 194 11.23 -12.84 8.62
C PHE A 194 12.75 -12.89 8.63
#